data_AF-A0A351MMS7-F1
#
_entry.id   AF-A0A351MMS7-F1
#
_cell.length_a   1.000
_cell.length_b   1.000
_cell.length_c   1.000
_cell.angle_alpha   90.00
_cell.angle_beta   90.00
_cell.angle_gamma   90.00
#
_symmetry.space_group_name_H-M   'P 1'
#
loop_
_entity.id
_entity.type
_entity.pdbx_description
1 polymer ?
#
loop_
_entity_poly.entity_id
_entity_poly.type
_entity_poly.pdbx_seq_one_letter_code
_entity_poly.pdbx_strand_id
1 'polypeptide(L)'
;GHPTTYSLFFNVVILLSLLLALNFIAGKIWRPFFNATDFIVIYFMIAIGTALAGHDQAQVLIGVICWPIYKATAENNWTESFGEFIPRYLIPRDPEALKDLFVGHSSFFAHWQAWVVPLGAWLGFTVVLLFSFFCINVVVRRQWVENERLTFPLVALPLEMVEP
;
A
#
# COMPACT_ATOMS: atom_id res chain seq x y z
N GLY A 1 5.82 -13.25 13.28
CA GLY A 1 5.86 -13.64 11.87
C GLY A 1 5.37 -12.47 11.06
N HIS A 2 6.03 -12.12 9.96
CA HIS A 2 5.63 -11.00 9.11
C HIS A 2 4.27 -11.34 8.46
N PRO A 3 3.17 -10.66 8.81
CA PRO A 3 1.84 -10.99 8.28
C PRO A 3 1.73 -10.77 6.77
N THR A 4 2.74 -10.15 6.15
CA THR A 4 2.91 -9.93 4.71
C THR A 4 3.51 -11.12 3.96
N THR A 5 3.92 -12.20 4.65
CA THR A 5 4.48 -13.42 4.01
C THR A 5 3.47 -14.54 3.85
N TYR A 6 2.24 -14.38 4.35
CA TYR A 6 1.15 -15.31 4.05
C TYR A 6 0.53 -14.96 2.71
N SER A 7 0.32 -15.95 1.84
CA SER A 7 -0.22 -15.76 0.49
C SER A 7 -1.55 -15.00 0.48
N LEU A 8 -2.32 -15.09 1.57
CA LEU A 8 -3.58 -14.38 1.77
C LEU A 8 -3.46 -13.48 3.01
N PHE A 9 -3.67 -12.17 2.82
CA PHE A 9 -3.60 -11.21 3.92
C PHE A 9 -4.75 -11.43 4.91
N PHE A 10 -4.44 -11.65 6.19
CA PHE A 10 -5.43 -11.95 7.23
C PHE A 10 -6.50 -10.84 7.36
N ASN A 11 -6.10 -9.58 7.21
CA ASN A 11 -7.01 -8.44 7.31
C ASN A 11 -8.01 -8.40 6.14
N VAL A 12 -7.60 -8.82 4.94
CA VAL A 12 -8.51 -8.95 3.78
C VAL A 12 -9.60 -9.98 4.10
N VAL A 13 -9.22 -11.14 4.65
CA VAL A 13 -10.17 -12.20 5.00
C VAL A 13 -11.16 -11.75 6.05
N ILE A 14 -10.67 -11.13 7.13
CA ILE A 14 -11.52 -10.68 8.24
C ILE A 14 -12.51 -9.62 7.75
N LEU A 15 -12.04 -8.61 7.00
CA LEU A 15 -12.88 -7.53 6.50
C LEU A 15 -13.94 -8.05 5.52
N LEU A 16 -13.58 -8.94 4.60
CA LEU A 16 -14.54 -9.54 3.67
C LEU A 16 -15.55 -10.42 4.39
N SER A 17 -15.13 -11.20 5.37
CA SER A 17 -16.05 -12.03 6.17
C SER A 17 -17.07 -11.17 6.93
N LEU A 18 -16.62 -10.05 7.51
CA LEU A 18 -17.51 -9.10 8.19
C LEU A 18 -18.47 -8.43 7.22
N LEU A 19 -18.01 -8.00 6.05
CA LEU A 19 -18.85 -7.40 5.01
C LEU A 19 -19.87 -8.41 4.47
N LEU A 20 -19.48 -9.67 4.27
CA LEU A 20 -20.37 -10.74 3.83
C LEU A 20 -21.46 -11.02 4.88
N ALA A 21 -21.08 -11.14 6.15
CA ALA A 21 -22.03 -11.32 7.25
C ALA A 21 -23.03 -10.15 7.34
N LEU A 22 -22.55 -8.91 7.21
CA LEU A 22 -23.40 -7.72 7.21
C LEU A 22 -24.35 -7.71 6.00
N ASN A 23 -23.86 -8.07 4.81
CA ASN A 23 -24.65 -8.13 3.59
C ASN A 23 -25.75 -9.21 3.67
N PHE A 24 -25.43 -10.36 4.26
CA PHE A 24 -26.40 -11.44 4.50
C PHE A 24 -27.50 -11.02 5.49
N ILE A 25 -27.13 -10.40 6.62
CA ILE A 25 -28.10 -9.89 7.59
C ILE A 25 -28.99 -8.83 6.96
N ALA A 26 -28.42 -7.90 6.18
CA ALA A 26 -29.18 -6.89 5.44
C ALA A 26 -30.14 -7.52 4.42
N GLY A 27 -29.71 -8.57 3.71
CA GLY A 27 -30.54 -9.35 2.80
C GLY A 27 -31.74 -10.01 3.47
N LYS A 28 -31.58 -10.46 4.72
CA LYS A 28 -32.68 -11.07 5.49
C LYS A 28 -33.69 -10.05 6.04
N ILE A 29 -33.24 -8.83 6.33
CA ILE A 29 -34.09 -7.76 6.88
C ILE A 29 -34.77 -6.96 5.76
N TRP A 30 -34.05 -6.65 4.68
CA TRP A 30 -34.55 -5.80 3.61
C TRP A 30 -34.09 -6.22 2.21
N ARG A 31 -32.81 -6.00 1.88
CA ARG A 31 -32.17 -6.40 0.62
C ARG A 31 -30.64 -6.40 0.79
N PRO A 32 -29.90 -7.26 0.07
CA PRO A 32 -28.45 -7.20 0.05
C PRO A 32 -27.99 -5.86 -0.55
N PHE A 33 -26.90 -5.32 -0.01
CA PHE A 33 -26.25 -4.10 -0.48
C PHE A 33 -25.23 -4.37 -1.59
N PHE A 34 -24.61 -5.54 -1.59
CA PHE A 34 -23.51 -5.92 -2.46
C PHE A 34 -23.77 -7.24 -3.18
N ASN A 35 -23.32 -7.32 -4.43
CA ASN A 35 -23.35 -8.51 -5.27
C ASN A 35 -21.96 -9.16 -5.38
N ALA A 36 -21.87 -10.31 -6.05
CA ALA A 36 -20.62 -11.04 -6.30
C ALA A 36 -19.48 -10.18 -6.85
N THR A 37 -19.79 -9.40 -7.88
CA THR A 37 -18.83 -8.50 -8.51
C THR A 37 -18.30 -7.46 -7.52
N ASP A 38 -19.15 -6.94 -6.65
CA ASP A 38 -18.76 -5.92 -5.66
C ASP A 38 -17.77 -6.50 -4.64
N PHE A 39 -18.01 -7.73 -4.17
CA PHE A 39 -17.08 -8.42 -3.27
C PHE A 39 -15.72 -8.69 -3.92
N ILE A 40 -15.69 -9.06 -5.20
CA ILE A 40 -14.43 -9.26 -5.93
C ILE A 40 -13.67 -7.93 -6.06
N VAL A 41 -14.36 -6.83 -6.38
CA VAL A 41 -13.74 -5.50 -6.46
C VAL A 41 -13.21 -5.06 -5.10
N ILE A 42 -14.00 -5.20 -4.04
CA ILE A 42 -13.60 -4.88 -2.66
C ILE A 42 -12.40 -5.72 -2.23
N TYR A 43 -12.37 -7.02 -2.57
CA TYR A 43 -11.22 -7.89 -2.32
C TYR A 43 -9.95 -7.31 -2.94
N PHE A 44 -9.98 -6.96 -4.24
CA PHE A 44 -8.82 -6.38 -4.90
C PHE A 44 -8.41 -5.02 -4.30
N MET A 45 -9.37 -4.16 -3.97
CA MET A 45 -9.09 -2.87 -3.35
C MET A 45 -8.37 -3.02 -2.00
N ILE A 46 -8.88 -3.90 -1.12
CA ILE A 46 -8.28 -4.12 0.20
C ILE A 46 -6.95 -4.84 0.06
N ALA A 47 -6.83 -5.85 -0.82
CA ALA A 47 -5.58 -6.59 -1.01
C ALA A 47 -4.45 -5.70 -1.53
N ILE A 48 -4.71 -4.89 -2.56
CA ILE A 48 -3.73 -3.94 -3.10
C ILE A 48 -3.39 -2.87 -2.05
N GLY A 49 -4.41 -2.31 -1.39
CA GLY A 49 -4.20 -1.33 -0.33
C GLY A 49 -3.35 -1.88 0.83
N THR A 50 -3.57 -3.13 1.22
CA THR A 50 -2.78 -3.81 2.25
C THR A 50 -1.35 -4.06 1.82
N ALA A 51 -1.13 -4.47 0.57
CA ALA A 51 0.21 -4.69 0.04
C ALA A 51 1.02 -3.38 0.02
N LEU A 52 0.40 -2.26 -0.35
CA LEU A 52 1.03 -0.92 -0.39
C LEU A 52 1.23 -0.30 1.00
N ALA A 53 0.23 -0.44 1.88
CA ALA A 53 0.31 0.02 3.27
C ALA A 53 1.06 -0.97 4.18
N GLY A 54 1.63 -2.03 3.59
CA GLY A 54 2.41 -3.03 4.30
C GLY A 54 3.62 -2.41 5.00
N HIS A 55 4.05 -3.05 6.08
CA HIS A 55 5.11 -2.56 6.97
C HIS A 55 6.36 -2.08 6.20
N ASP A 56 6.74 -2.77 5.13
CA ASP A 56 8.00 -2.54 4.42
C ASP A 56 7.95 -1.46 3.33
N GLN A 57 6.76 -0.96 2.94
CA GLN A 57 6.65 0.10 1.93
C GLN A 57 6.45 1.47 2.58
N ALA A 58 5.22 1.92 2.76
CA ALA A 58 4.96 3.31 3.12
C ALA A 58 5.56 3.72 4.48
N GLN A 59 5.52 2.81 5.47
CA GLN A 59 5.98 3.09 6.83
C GLN A 59 7.51 3.16 6.91
N VAL A 60 8.22 2.18 6.35
CA VAL A 60 9.69 2.12 6.41
C VAL A 60 10.33 3.15 5.50
N LEU A 61 9.79 3.32 4.28
CA LEU A 61 10.38 4.19 3.27
C LEU A 61 10.57 5.62 3.79
N ILE A 62 9.51 6.23 4.33
CA ILE A 62 9.55 7.63 4.79
C ILE A 62 10.58 7.80 5.90
N GLY A 63 10.64 6.87 6.86
CA GLY A 63 11.61 6.93 7.96
C GLY A 63 13.06 6.81 7.46
N VAL A 64 13.32 5.82 6.59
CA VAL A 64 14.68 5.54 6.08
C VAL A 64 15.22 6.67 5.22
N ILE A 65 14.40 7.26 4.35
CA ILE A 65 14.87 8.31 3.45
C ILE A 65 15.03 9.64 4.20
N CYS A 66 14.20 9.93 5.21
CA CYS A 66 14.28 11.18 5.96
C CYS A 66 15.43 11.19 6.99
N TRP A 67 15.85 10.03 7.47
CA TRP A 67 16.83 9.91 8.55
C TRP A 67 18.20 10.55 8.26
N PRO A 68 18.83 10.35 7.08
CA PRO A 68 20.12 10.96 6.77
C PRO A 68 20.11 12.48 6.79
N ILE A 69 18.96 13.10 6.45
CA ILE A 69 18.80 14.56 6.46
C ILE A 69 18.50 15.05 7.88
N TYR A 70 17.61 14.37 8.61
CA TYR A 70 17.23 14.76 9.96
C TYR A 70 18.38 14.63 10.97
N LYS A 71 19.20 13.57 10.86
CA LYS A 71 20.31 13.26 11.79
C LYS A 71 21.68 13.65 11.24
N ALA A 72 21.75 14.51 10.22
CA ALA A 72 23.03 14.99 9.74
C ALA A 72 23.77 15.78 10.82
N THR A 73 25.03 15.44 11.07
CA THR A 73 25.93 16.15 12.00
C THR A 73 27.28 16.40 11.31
N ALA A 74 28.08 17.32 11.86
CA ALA A 74 29.44 17.56 11.36
C ALA A 74 30.37 16.35 11.55
N GLU A 75 30.00 15.39 12.40
CA GLU A 75 30.78 14.18 12.66
C GLU A 75 30.52 13.09 11.62
N ASN A 76 29.30 13.01 11.09
CA ASN A 76 28.92 11.99 10.10
C ASN A 76 29.02 12.47 8.64
N ASN A 77 29.17 13.78 8.42
CA ASN A 77 29.29 14.40 7.09
C ASN A 77 28.19 13.99 6.10
N TRP A 78 26.99 13.65 6.58
CA TRP A 78 25.92 13.15 5.73
C TRP A 78 25.36 14.22 4.77
N THR A 79 25.33 15.48 5.19
CA THR A 79 24.90 16.59 4.33
C THR A 79 25.79 16.73 3.10
N GLU A 80 27.11 16.70 3.27
CA GLU A 80 28.06 16.82 2.15
C GLU A 80 28.11 15.54 1.30
N SER A 81 28.05 14.37 1.96
CA SER A 81 28.21 13.08 1.27
C SER A 81 26.96 12.66 0.47
N PHE A 82 25.76 12.96 0.97
CA PHE A 82 24.50 12.49 0.37
C PHE A 82 23.53 13.61 0.02
N GLY A 83 23.65 14.78 0.63
CA GLY A 83 22.68 15.86 0.51
C GLY A 83 22.48 16.34 -0.93
N GLU A 84 23.55 16.37 -1.73
CA GLU A 84 23.50 16.78 -3.15
C GLU A 84 22.93 15.70 -4.08
N PHE A 85 23.19 14.42 -3.79
CA PHE A 85 22.74 13.30 -4.63
C PHE A 85 21.28 12.93 -4.40
N ILE A 86 20.70 13.34 -3.27
CA ILE A 86 19.30 13.08 -2.96
C ILE A 86 18.42 14.16 -3.61
N PRO A 87 17.57 13.80 -4.59
CA PRO A 87 16.70 14.77 -5.24
C PRO A 87 15.75 15.43 -4.25
N ARG A 88 15.64 16.77 -4.33
CA ARG A 88 14.82 17.57 -3.40
C ARG A 88 13.33 17.25 -3.48
N TYR A 89 12.86 16.67 -4.58
CA TYR A 89 11.46 16.31 -4.76
C TYR A 89 11.09 14.96 -4.14
N LEU A 90 12.05 14.17 -3.63
CA LEU A 90 11.78 12.86 -3.02
C LEU A 90 11.68 12.91 -1.49
N ILE A 91 12.22 13.96 -0.84
CA ILE A 91 12.32 14.06 0.61
C ILE A 91 12.11 15.51 1.05
N PRO A 92 11.32 15.77 2.11
CA PRO A 92 11.19 17.11 2.68
C PRO A 92 12.55 17.64 3.16
N ARG A 93 12.78 18.93 2.96
CA ARG A 93 14.00 19.64 3.42
C ARG A 93 13.73 20.62 4.56
N ASP A 94 12.47 20.78 4.96
CA ASP A 94 12.09 21.59 6.11
C ASP A 94 12.52 20.90 7.42
N PRO A 95 13.43 21.50 8.20
CA PRO A 95 13.91 20.91 9.45
C PRO A 95 12.80 20.70 10.49
N GLU A 96 11.81 21.59 10.57
CA GLU A 96 10.70 21.44 11.53
C GLU A 96 9.76 20.30 11.08
N ALA A 97 9.48 20.19 9.77
CA ALA A 97 8.71 19.06 9.24
C ALA A 97 9.37 17.70 9.51
N LEU A 98 10.69 17.63 9.42
CA LEU A 98 11.47 16.42 9.72
C LEU A 98 11.52 16.12 11.22
N LYS A 99 11.70 17.15 12.05
CA LYS A 99 11.67 17.02 13.51
C LYS A 99 10.31 16.52 13.98
N ASP A 100 9.22 17.08 13.46
CA ASP A 100 7.85 16.68 13.78
C ASP A 100 7.57 15.22 13.40
N LEU A 101 8.14 14.74 12.29
CA LEU A 101 8.04 13.33 11.88
C LEU A 101 8.63 12.36 12.91
N PHE A 102 9.79 12.70 13.50
CA PHE A 102 10.53 11.79 14.38
C PHE A 102 10.28 12.01 15.88
N VAL A 103 10.01 13.25 16.29
CA VAL A 103 9.80 13.64 17.69
C VAL A 103 8.31 13.71 18.03
N GLY A 104 7.45 13.98 17.05
CA GLY A 104 6.02 14.18 17.26
C GLY A 104 5.71 15.58 17.84
N HIS A 105 4.60 15.68 18.57
CA HIS A 105 4.12 16.91 19.23
C HIS A 105 3.65 18.06 18.31
N SER A 106 3.37 17.75 17.04
CA SER A 106 2.85 18.70 16.07
C SER A 106 1.75 18.09 15.22
N SER A 107 1.04 18.93 14.46
CA SER A 107 0.03 18.49 13.51
C SER A 107 0.65 18.42 12.11
N PHE A 108 0.33 17.35 11.37
CA PHE A 108 0.73 17.23 9.96
C PHE A 108 0.38 18.49 9.13
N PHE A 109 -0.74 19.14 9.46
CA PHE A 109 -1.21 20.34 8.78
C PHE A 109 -0.35 21.59 9.01
N ALA A 110 0.56 21.59 9.98
CA ALA A 110 1.49 22.71 10.19
C ALA A 110 2.54 22.79 9.07
N HIS A 111 3.00 21.64 8.58
CA HIS A 111 4.09 21.54 7.59
C HIS A 111 3.70 20.77 6.32
N TRP A 112 2.40 20.65 6.02
CA TRP A 112 1.90 19.83 4.90
C TRP A 112 2.54 20.19 3.55
N GLN A 113 2.85 21.47 3.33
CA GLN A 113 3.48 21.96 2.08
C GLN A 113 4.84 21.32 1.81
N ALA A 114 5.61 20.99 2.86
CA ALA A 114 6.90 20.30 2.72
C ALA A 114 6.74 18.86 2.20
N TRP A 115 5.55 18.27 2.38
CA TRP A 115 5.25 16.88 2.07
C TRP A 115 4.55 16.66 0.73
N VAL A 116 3.85 17.66 0.20
CA VAL A 116 3.06 17.53 -1.05
C VAL A 116 3.91 17.00 -2.21
N VAL A 117 5.08 17.61 -2.44
CA VAL A 117 5.96 17.24 -3.56
C VAL A 117 6.58 15.86 -3.35
N PRO A 118 7.21 15.54 -2.19
CA PRO A 118 7.68 14.19 -1.87
C PRO A 118 6.61 13.10 -2.03
N LEU A 119 5.45 13.30 -1.40
CA LEU A 119 4.37 12.32 -1.46
C LEU A 119 3.83 12.14 -2.88
N GLY A 120 3.72 13.23 -3.65
CA GLY A 120 3.32 13.19 -5.05
C GLY A 120 4.30 12.40 -5.94
N ALA A 121 5.60 12.59 -5.73
CA ALA A 121 6.63 11.86 -6.48
C ALA A 121 6.59 10.35 -6.17
N TRP A 122 6.50 9.98 -4.89
CA TRP A 122 6.39 8.58 -4.47
C TRP A 122 5.08 7.93 -4.92
N LEU A 123 3.97 8.66 -4.89
CA LEU A 123 2.70 8.21 -5.44
C LEU A 123 2.83 7.93 -6.95
N GLY A 124 3.41 8.87 -7.71
CA GLY A 124 3.63 8.70 -9.15
C GLY A 124 4.48 7.47 -9.46
N PHE A 125 5.59 7.30 -8.75
CA PHE A 125 6.45 6.11 -8.86
C PHE A 125 5.65 4.83 -8.59
N THR A 126 4.86 4.81 -7.52
CA THR A 126 4.05 3.65 -7.11
C THR A 126 3.02 3.29 -8.18
N VAL A 127 2.33 4.28 -8.75
CA VAL A 127 1.35 4.08 -9.83
C VAL A 127 2.02 3.47 -11.06
N VAL A 128 3.17 3.99 -11.49
CA VAL A 128 3.93 3.44 -12.63
C VAL A 128 4.39 2.01 -12.36
N LEU A 129 4.84 1.72 -11.14
CA LEU A 129 5.26 0.39 -10.73
C LEU A 129 4.10 -0.61 -10.76
N LEU A 130 2.95 -0.26 -10.19
CA LEU A 130 1.73 -1.09 -10.22
C LEU A 130 1.23 -1.30 -11.64
N PHE A 131 1.25 -0.25 -12.47
CA PHE A 131 0.90 -0.36 -13.88
C PHE A 131 1.84 -1.31 -14.63
N SER A 132 3.13 -1.26 -14.35
CA SER A 132 4.11 -2.18 -14.93
C SER A 132 3.83 -3.63 -14.54
N PHE A 133 3.53 -3.89 -13.25
CA PHE A 133 3.10 -5.21 -12.80
C PHE A 133 1.81 -5.67 -13.47
N PHE A 134 0.86 -4.77 -13.66
CA PHE A 134 -0.37 -5.07 -14.41
C PHE A 134 -0.07 -5.46 -15.85
N CYS A 135 0.78 -4.71 -16.57
CA CYS A 135 1.21 -5.05 -17.93
C CYS A 135 1.88 -6.41 -18.01
N ILE A 136 2.78 -6.72 -17.07
CA ILE A 136 3.42 -8.04 -16.97
C ILE A 136 2.36 -9.13 -16.78
N ASN A 137 1.41 -8.92 -15.85
CA ASN A 137 0.31 -9.86 -15.65
C ASN A 137 -0.50 -10.09 -16.92
N VAL A 138 -0.79 -9.06 -17.72
CA VAL A 138 -1.51 -9.22 -19.00
C VAL A 138 -0.74 -10.11 -19.99
N VAL A 139 0.57 -9.91 -20.12
CA VAL A 139 1.42 -10.69 -21.03
C VAL A 139 1.51 -12.15 -20.59
N VAL A 140 1.77 -12.39 -19.30
CA VAL A 140 2.02 -13.74 -18.78
C VAL A 140 0.71 -14.50 -18.49
N ARG A 141 -0.42 -13.79 -18.32
CA ARG A 141 -1.75 -14.41 -18.06
C ARG A 141 -2.06 -15.54 -19.04
N ARG A 142 -1.82 -15.32 -20.34
CA ARG A 142 -2.13 -16.34 -21.36
C ARG A 142 -1.28 -17.59 -21.16
N GLN A 143 0.00 -17.42 -20.90
CA GLN A 143 0.94 -18.51 -20.63
C GLN A 143 0.53 -19.30 -19.37
N TRP A 144 0.25 -18.60 -18.26
CA TRP A 144 -0.11 -19.23 -16.99
C TRP A 144 -1.44 -19.97 -17.04
N VAL A 145 -2.45 -19.41 -17.71
CA VAL A 145 -3.80 -19.99 -17.76
C VAL A 145 -3.89 -21.13 -18.78
N GLU A 146 -3.40 -20.92 -20.00
CA GLU A 146 -3.64 -21.86 -21.11
C GLU A 146 -2.60 -22.99 -21.13
N ASN A 147 -1.32 -22.67 -20.94
CA ASN A 147 -0.23 -23.62 -21.10
C ASN A 147 0.16 -24.29 -19.79
N GLU A 148 0.27 -23.52 -18.70
CA GLU A 148 0.74 -24.02 -17.40
C GLU A 148 -0.40 -24.43 -16.46
N ARG A 149 -1.65 -24.04 -16.77
CA ARG A 149 -2.86 -24.30 -15.96
C ARG A 149 -2.63 -23.99 -14.49
N LEU A 150 -1.96 -22.87 -14.22
CA LEU A 150 -1.63 -22.46 -12.87
C LEU A 150 -2.92 -22.19 -12.08
N THR A 151 -3.12 -22.92 -11.00
CA THR A 151 -4.25 -22.67 -10.10
C THR A 151 -4.00 -21.39 -9.32
N PHE A 152 -4.99 -20.50 -9.24
CA PHE A 152 -4.93 -19.25 -8.48
C PHE A 152 -5.74 -19.37 -7.17
N PRO A 153 -5.23 -20.06 -6.13
CA PRO A 153 -5.99 -20.34 -4.90
C PRO A 153 -6.41 -19.08 -4.14
N LEU A 154 -5.74 -17.95 -4.39
CA LEU A 154 -6.10 -16.66 -3.79
C LEU A 154 -7.42 -16.10 -4.29
N VAL A 155 -7.82 -16.45 -5.51
CA VAL A 155 -9.11 -16.04 -6.09
C VAL A 155 -10.22 -17.03 -5.72
N ALA A 156 -9.86 -18.27 -5.38
CA ALA A 156 -10.84 -19.28 -4.96
C ALA A 156 -11.60 -18.84 -3.70
N LEU A 157 -10.93 -18.23 -2.72
CA LEU A 157 -11.59 -17.78 -1.49
C LEU A 157 -12.69 -16.73 -1.71
N PRO A 158 -12.47 -15.60 -2.41
CA PRO A 158 -13.55 -14.67 -2.72
C PRO A 158 -14.58 -15.25 -3.70
N LEU A 159 -14.23 -16.21 -4.55
CA LEU A 159 -15.22 -16.91 -5.41
C LEU A 159 -16.15 -17.79 -4.58
N GLU A 160 -15.60 -18.68 -3.74
CA GLU A 160 -16.36 -19.57 -2.85
C GLU A 160 -17.21 -18.80 -1.84
N MET A 161 -16.73 -17.63 -1.39
CA MET A 161 -17.51 -16.75 -0.49
C MET A 161 -18.74 -16.13 -1.15
N VAL A 162 -18.81 -16.11 -2.49
CA VAL A 162 -19.96 -15.56 -3.20
C VAL A 162 -20.66 -16.58 -4.11
N GLU A 163 -20.23 -17.84 -4.10
CA GLU A 163 -21.03 -18.93 -4.62
C GLU A 163 -22.22 -19.19 -3.67
N PRO A 164 -23.45 -19.34 -4.21
CA PRO A 164 -24.68 -19.49 -3.43
C PRO A 164 -24.83 -20.84 -2.72
#